data_AF-A0A9D9FYN5-F1
#
_entry.id   AF-A0A9D9FYN5-F1
#
_cell.length_a   1.000
_cell.length_b   1.000
_cell.length_c   1.000
_cell.angle_alpha   90.00
_cell.angle_beta   90.00
_cell.angle_gamma   90.00
#
_symmetry.space_group_name_H-M   'P 1'
#
loop_
_entity.id
_entity.type
_entity.pdbx_description
1 polymer ?
#
loop_
_entity_poly.entity_id
_entity_poly.type
_entity_poly.pdbx_seq_one_letter_code
_entity_poly.pdbx_strand_id
1 'polypeptide(L)'
;MGSDLGVSISLAGVVGALVGLYMGWLDYTILKGMLQALETKNRQAGGDGGVVAKYKALFGALIFGIPIIGFPIIGYWAASALAG
;
A
#
# COMPACT_ATOMS: atom_id res chain seq x y z
N MET A 1 -35.55 -15.22 13.81
CA MET A 1 -35.09 -13.90 13.34
C MET A 1 -33.59 -13.81 13.62
N GLY A 2 -32.77 -14.32 12.71
CA GLY A 2 -31.31 -14.42 12.88
C GLY A 2 -30.61 -13.71 11.74
N SER A 3 -30.02 -12.56 12.06
CA SER A 3 -28.91 -11.88 11.36
C SER A 3 -28.84 -11.94 9.82
N ASP A 4 -29.76 -11.26 9.14
CA ASP A 4 -29.55 -10.75 7.78
C ASP A 4 -28.79 -9.41 7.82
N LEU A 5 -27.51 -9.45 8.20
CA LEU A 5 -26.57 -8.37 7.88
C LEU A 5 -25.88 -8.76 6.57
N GLY A 6 -26.51 -8.40 5.45
CA GLY A 6 -26.17 -8.82 4.10
C GLY A 6 -24.83 -8.29 3.57
N VAL A 7 -23.73 -8.90 3.99
CA VAL A 7 -22.43 -8.83 3.29
C VAL A 7 -21.95 -10.25 3.02
N SER A 8 -22.18 -10.75 1.81
CA SER A 8 -21.60 -12.03 1.36
C SER A 8 -20.10 -11.81 1.10
N ILE A 9 -19.26 -12.16 2.08
CA ILE A 9 -17.80 -12.05 1.92
C ILE A 9 -17.33 -13.21 1.03
N SER A 10 -16.82 -12.88 -0.15
CA SER A 10 -16.19 -13.86 -1.06
C SER A 10 -14.87 -14.37 -0.47
N LEU A 11 -14.74 -15.69 -0.26
CA LEU A 11 -13.50 -16.31 0.21
C LEU A 11 -12.35 -16.07 -0.80
N ALA A 12 -12.64 -16.19 -2.09
CA ALA A 12 -11.68 -15.88 -3.15
C ALA A 12 -11.24 -14.41 -3.08
N GLY A 13 -12.19 -13.50 -2.88
CA GLY A 13 -11.89 -12.09 -2.64
C GLY A 13 -10.98 -11.87 -1.44
N VAL A 14 -11.22 -12.55 -0.31
CA VAL A 14 -10.34 -12.45 0.87
C VAL A 14 -8.92 -12.92 0.54
N VAL A 15 -8.76 -14.03 -0.17
CA VAL A 15 -7.44 -14.51 -0.61
C VAL A 15 -6.77 -13.50 -1.53
N GLY A 16 -7.50 -12.94 -2.50
CA GLY A 16 -7.01 -11.89 -3.37
C GLY A 16 -6.59 -10.63 -2.61
N ALA A 17 -7.34 -10.24 -1.58
CA ALA A 17 -7.02 -9.11 -0.72
C ALA A 17 -5.72 -9.34 0.06
N LEU A 18 -5.52 -10.55 0.59
CA LEU A 18 -4.30 -10.92 1.30
C LEU A 18 -3.07 -10.90 0.37
N VAL A 19 -3.21 -11.39 -0.86
CA VAL A 19 -2.14 -11.32 -1.88
C VAL A 19 -1.86 -9.86 -2.25
N GLY A 20 -2.91 -9.06 -2.47
CA GLY A 20 -2.78 -7.63 -2.73
C GLY A 20 -2.08 -6.89 -1.58
N LEU A 21 -2.39 -7.25 -0.33
CA LEU A 21 -1.75 -6.68 0.86
C LEU A 21 -0.27 -7.03 0.92
N TYR A 22 0.06 -8.29 0.64
CA TYR A 22 1.45 -8.75 0.61
C TYR A 22 2.27 -8.00 -0.46
N MET A 23 1.71 -7.82 -1.65
CA MET A 23 2.34 -7.02 -2.71
C MET A 23 2.48 -5.55 -2.29
N GLY A 24 1.45 -4.97 -1.69
CA GLY A 24 1.48 -3.57 -1.24
C GLY A 24 2.52 -3.34 -0.16
N TRP A 25 2.72 -4.32 0.71
CA TRP A 25 3.76 -4.28 1.73
C TRP A 25 5.18 -4.35 1.12
N LEU A 26 5.40 -5.16 0.08
CA LEU A 26 6.67 -5.21 -0.64
C LEU A 26 7.00 -3.87 -1.32
N ASP A 27 6.06 -3.30 -2.07
CA ASP A 27 6.22 -2.01 -2.73
C ASP A 27 6.51 -0.89 -1.73
N TYR A 28 5.78 -0.86 -0.61
CA TYR A 28 6.03 0.08 0.48
C TYR A 28 7.45 -0.04 1.03
N THR A 29 7.93 -1.27 1.24
CA THR A 29 9.26 -1.52 1.82
C THR A 29 10.37 -1.03 0.88
N ILE A 30 10.23 -1.28 -0.42
CA ILE A 30 11.17 -0.82 -1.44
C ILE A 30 11.18 0.71 -1.53
N LEU A 31 10.01 1.33 -1.65
CA LEU A 31 9.87 2.79 -1.78
C LEU A 31 10.38 3.52 -0.54
N LYS A 32 10.13 2.99 0.66
CA LYS A 32 10.67 3.51 1.91
C LYS A 32 12.20 3.45 1.94
N GLY A 33 12.79 2.32 1.53
CA GLY A 33 14.24 2.17 1.43
C GLY A 33 14.87 3.16 0.45
N MET A 34 14.25 3.34 -0.73
CA MET A 34 14.68 4.32 -1.73
C MET A 34 14.63 5.75 -1.20
N LEU A 35 13.55 6.13 -0.50
CA LEU A 35 13.41 7.44 0.12
C LEU A 35 14.50 7.70 1.16
N GLN A 36 14.80 6.73 2.02
CA GLN A 36 15.89 6.85 3.00
C GLN A 36 17.26 6.98 2.32
N ALA A 37 17.50 6.25 1.22
CA ALA A 37 18.74 6.36 0.46
C ALA A 37 18.88 7.74 -0.20
N LEU A 38 17.80 8.27 -0.78
CA LEU A 38 17.76 9.61 -1.38
C LEU A 38 17.98 10.72 -0.35
N GLU A 39 17.32 10.63 0.81
CA GLU A 39 17.53 11.58 1.91
C GLU A 39 18.97 11.56 2.42
N THR A 40 19.53 10.36 2.60
CA THR A 40 20.92 10.21 3.07
C THR A 40 21.90 10.81 2.06
N LYS A 41 21.70 10.58 0.76
CA LYS A 41 22.50 11.20 -0.30
C LYS A 41 22.37 12.72 -0.33
N ASN A 42 21.16 13.27 -0.21
CA ASN A 42 20.94 14.72 -0.17
C ASN A 42 21.63 15.36 1.04
N ARG A 43 21.56 14.72 2.21
CA ARG A 43 22.20 15.20 3.42
C ARG A 43 23.73 15.15 3.32
N GLN A 44 24.28 14.10 2.72
CA GLN A 44 25.72 14.00 2.44
C GLN A 44 26.22 15.03 1.44
N ALA A 45 25.39 15.41 0.47
CA ALA A 45 25.70 16.47 -0.49
C ALA A 45 25.57 17.90 0.09
N GLY A 46 25.26 18.05 1.38
CA GLY A 46 25.10 19.34 2.05
C GLY A 46 23.79 20.08 1.73
N GLY A 47 22.82 19.40 1.10
CA GLY A 47 21.49 19.97 0.83
C GLY A 47 20.52 19.75 1.99
N ASP A 48 19.67 20.74 2.28
CA ASP A 48 18.64 20.74 3.34
C ASP A 48 17.48 19.73 3.14
N GLY A 49 17.70 18.64 2.39
CA GLY A 49 16.71 17.59 2.15
C GLY A 49 15.62 17.93 1.12
N GLY A 50 15.58 19.18 0.61
CA GLY A 50 14.75 19.59 -0.51
C GLY A 50 13.23 19.36 -0.33
N VAL A 51 12.50 19.30 -1.45
CA VAL A 51 11.03 19.06 -1.48
C VAL A 51 10.64 17.76 -0.77
N VAL A 52 11.53 16.76 -0.79
CA VAL A 52 11.36 15.46 -0.12
C VAL A 52 11.30 15.62 1.39
N ALA A 53 12.17 16.43 2.01
CA ALA A 53 12.11 16.69 3.45
C ALA A 53 10.85 17.48 3.85
N LYS A 54 10.41 18.42 3.00
CA LYS A 54 9.23 19.25 3.25
C LYS A 54 7.92 18.47 3.19
N TYR A 55 7.82 17.48 2.30
CA TYR A 55 6.61 16.65 2.12
C TYR A 55 6.80 15.20 2.57
N LYS A 56 7.85 14.91 3.35
CA LYS A 56 8.20 13.56 3.79
C LYS A 56 7.03 12.78 4.38
N ALA A 57 6.25 13.45 5.23
CA ALA A 57 5.06 12.87 5.86
C ALA A 57 3.96 12.57 4.83
N LEU A 58 3.75 13.45 3.84
CA LEU A 58 2.73 13.28 2.81
C LEU A 58 3.13 12.18 1.81
N PHE A 59 4.38 12.20 1.33
CA PHE A 59 4.91 11.13 0.48
C PHE A 59 4.90 9.79 1.22
N GLY A 60 5.29 9.77 2.49
CA GLY A 60 5.19 8.57 3.33
C GLY A 60 3.76 8.07 3.46
N ALA A 61 2.79 8.96 3.67
CA ALA A 61 1.37 8.61 3.74
C ALA A 61 0.81 8.11 2.41
N LEU A 62 1.22 8.69 1.26
CA LEU A 62 0.81 8.21 -0.07
C LEU A 62 1.43 6.85 -0.41
N ILE A 63 2.74 6.71 -0.18
CA ILE A 63 3.51 5.51 -0.47
C ILE A 63 3.11 4.36 0.45
N PHE A 64 2.57 4.65 1.64
CA PHE A 64 1.97 3.64 2.49
C PHE A 64 0.50 3.40 2.14
N GLY A 65 -0.29 4.46 2.04
CA GLY A 65 -1.75 4.38 1.91
C GLY A 65 -2.19 3.74 0.59
N ILE A 66 -1.58 4.12 -0.53
CA ILE A 66 -2.00 3.59 -1.85
C ILE A 66 -1.71 2.09 -1.97
N PRO A 67 -0.50 1.58 -1.67
CA PRO A 67 -0.24 0.15 -1.83
C PRO A 67 -0.98 -0.69 -0.77
N ILE A 68 -1.01 -0.25 0.48
CA ILE A 68 -1.60 -1.02 1.60
C ILE A 68 -3.13 -1.06 1.54
N ILE A 69 -3.79 -0.08 0.91
CA ILE A 69 -5.26 -0.06 0.78
C ILE A 69 -5.68 -0.41 -0.64
N GLY A 70 -5.03 0.17 -1.65
CA GLY A 70 -5.39 0.00 -3.05
C GLY A 70 -5.18 -1.43 -3.55
N PHE A 71 -4.01 -2.02 -3.29
CA PHE A 71 -3.73 -3.37 -3.80
C PHE A 71 -4.61 -4.46 -3.17
N PRO A 72 -4.95 -4.44 -1.86
CA PRO A 72 -5.94 -5.36 -1.31
C PRO A 72 -7.33 -5.22 -1.94
N ILE A 73 -7.80 -3.99 -2.18
CA ILE A 73 -9.11 -3.76 -2.80
C ILE A 73 -9.12 -4.33 -4.22
N ILE A 74 -8.07 -4.03 -5.00
CA ILE A 74 -7.92 -4.55 -6.37
C ILE A 74 -7.82 -6.08 -6.35
N GLY A 75 -7.03 -6.63 -5.43
CA GLY A 75 -6.87 -8.08 -5.26
C GLY A 75 -8.18 -8.77 -4.90
N TYR A 76 -8.98 -8.17 -4.02
CA TYR A 76 -10.32 -8.67 -3.66
C TYR A 76 -11.21 -8.74 -4.90
N TRP A 77 -11.35 -7.64 -5.63
CA TRP A 77 -12.20 -7.59 -6.81
C TRP A 77 -11.73 -8.53 -7.91
N ALA A 78 -10.42 -8.60 -8.15
CA ALA A 78 -9.85 -9.49 -9.15
C ALA A 78 -10.12 -10.97 -8.83
N ALA A 79 -9.88 -11.39 -7.58
CA ALA A 79 -10.07 -12.78 -7.19
C ALA A 79 -11.55 -13.17 -7.10
N SER A 80 -12.42 -12.28 -6.62
CA SER A 80 -13.87 -12.50 -6.66
C SER A 80 -14.37 -12.65 -8.09
N ALA A 81 -13.96 -11.77 -9.02
CA ALA A 81 -14.37 -11.84 -10.42
C ALA A 81 -13.89 -13.12 -11.13
N LEU A 82 -12.74 -13.66 -10.73
CA LEU A 82 -12.21 -14.92 -11.27
C LEU A 82 -12.94 -16.16 -10.72
N ALA A 83 -13.45 -16.09 -9.50
CA ALA A 83 -14.07 -17.23 -8.82
C ALA A 83 -15.59 -17.35 -9.07
N GLY A 84 -16.23 -16.30 -9.60
CA GLY A 84 -17.68 -16.24 -9.86
C GLY A 84 -18.41 -15.29 -8.93
#